data_AF-A0AAP0P8X1-F1
#
_entry.id   AF-A0AAP0P8X1-F1
#
_cell.length_a   1.000
_cell.length_b   1.000
_cell.length_c   1.000
_cell.angle_alpha   90.00
_cell.angle_beta   90.00
_cell.angle_gamma   90.00
#
_symmetry.space_group_name_H-M   'P 1'
#
loop_
_entity.id
_entity.type
_entity.pdbx_description
1 polymer ?
#
loop_
_entity_poly.entity_id
_entity_poly.type
_entity_poly.pdbx_seq_one_letter_code
_entity_poly.pdbx_strand_id
1 'polypeptide(L)'
;MAKCHELDMQSMYDNQVWKLVDLPEGGKTIGCKWVYKKKTDMDGKVHTFKARLLAKGFGQTQGVDYDETFSTVAMLKSIRILIAIAGYYDHEIWKMDVKIAFINGKLLEDVFMTQPEGFVHPENSRKVCKLQRFIYGLKQASQSWNLRFDEAIKDFGFIKNEDEPCVYKKVNGSVVIFLVMYVDDILLIGNDIPTLKNVKSWLGKCFSMKDLGDVAYILGIRIYRDRSKGLIGLSQSAYIDNVLNRFGLQDPKR
;
A
#
# COMPACT_ATOMS: atom_id res chain seq x y z
N MET A 1 4.49 -17.56 -16.07
CA MET A 1 3.27 -17.04 -15.41
C MET A 1 2.80 -17.94 -14.27
N ALA A 2 2.81 -19.28 -14.42
CA ALA A 2 2.39 -20.23 -13.38
C ALA A 2 3.06 -20.00 -11.99
N LYS A 3 4.38 -19.85 -11.96
CA LYS A 3 5.13 -19.64 -10.71
C LYS A 3 4.72 -18.40 -9.89
N CYS A 4 4.07 -17.40 -10.49
CA CYS A 4 3.71 -16.16 -9.80
C CYS A 4 2.41 -16.25 -9.00
N HIS A 5 1.40 -17.00 -9.46
CA HIS A 5 0.17 -17.17 -8.69
C HIS A 5 0.35 -18.15 -7.51
N GLU A 6 1.26 -19.13 -7.63
CA GLU A 6 1.63 -20.03 -6.55
C GLU A 6 2.24 -19.26 -5.36
N LEU A 7 3.12 -18.29 -5.64
CA LEU A 7 3.72 -17.45 -4.60
C LEU A 7 2.68 -16.60 -3.85
N ASP A 8 1.72 -16.02 -4.57
CA ASP A 8 0.65 -15.24 -3.95
C ASP A 8 -0.29 -16.16 -3.14
N MET A 9 -0.63 -17.35 -3.66
CA MET A 9 -1.42 -18.34 -2.91
C MET A 9 -0.73 -18.83 -1.65
N GLN A 10 0.58 -19.12 -1.71
CA GLN A 10 1.35 -19.50 -0.53
C GLN A 10 1.28 -18.39 0.52
N SER A 11 1.43 -17.13 0.10
CA SER A 11 1.27 -15.99 1.00
C SER A 11 -0.12 -15.92 1.63
N MET A 12 -1.19 -16.25 0.89
CA MET A 12 -2.54 -16.30 1.46
C MET A 12 -2.70 -17.40 2.51
N TYR A 13 -2.08 -18.57 2.31
CA TYR A 13 -2.08 -19.66 3.29
C TYR A 13 -1.28 -19.30 4.54
N ASP A 14 -0.07 -18.74 4.37
CA ASP A 14 0.79 -18.35 5.49
C ASP A 14 0.12 -17.30 6.39
N ASN A 15 -0.70 -16.42 5.80
CA ASN A 15 -1.43 -15.37 6.52
C ASN A 15 -2.83 -15.82 6.97
N GLN A 16 -3.19 -17.10 6.76
CA GLN A 16 -4.50 -17.67 7.12
C GLN A 16 -5.68 -16.80 6.65
N VAL A 17 -5.60 -16.31 5.40
CA VAL A 17 -6.53 -15.29 4.88
C VAL A 17 -7.97 -15.76 4.87
N TRP A 18 -8.22 -17.07 4.73
CA TRP A 18 -9.56 -17.64 4.81
C TRP A 18 -9.56 -19.03 5.42
N LYS A 19 -10.76 -19.50 5.79
CA LYS A 19 -11.04 -20.90 6.12
C LYS A 19 -12.07 -21.45 5.15
N LEU A 20 -11.97 -22.74 4.80
CA LEU A 20 -12.98 -23.40 3.98
C LEU A 20 -14.16 -23.83 4.86
N VAL A 21 -15.35 -23.39 4.50
CA VAL A 21 -16.60 -23.67 5.23
C VAL A 21 -17.72 -24.00 4.25
N ASP A 22 -18.76 -24.68 4.75
CA ASP A 22 -20.02 -24.77 4.03
C ASP A 22 -20.70 -23.39 4.03
N LEU A 23 -21.28 -23.01 2.89
CA LEU A 23 -21.98 -21.73 2.78
C LEU A 23 -23.23 -21.79 3.67
N PRO A 24 -23.42 -20.83 4.60
CA PRO A 24 -24.63 -20.78 5.41
C PRO A 24 -25.90 -20.66 4.55
N GLU A 25 -27.02 -21.14 5.08
CA GLU A 25 -28.31 -21.04 4.40
C GLU A 25 -28.66 -19.56 4.12
N GLY A 26 -29.03 -19.25 2.87
CA GLY A 26 -29.28 -17.88 2.41
C GLY A 26 -28.03 -17.01 2.20
N GLY A 27 -26.84 -17.53 2.49
CA GLY A 27 -25.57 -16.84 2.29
C GLY A 27 -25.26 -16.56 0.81
N LYS A 28 -24.55 -15.46 0.55
CA LYS A 28 -24.07 -15.10 -0.79
C LYS A 28 -22.56 -15.11 -0.83
N THR A 29 -22.00 -15.54 -1.96
CA THR A 29 -20.55 -15.48 -2.19
C THR A 29 -20.20 -14.38 -3.17
N ILE A 30 -19.09 -13.70 -2.92
CA ILE A 30 -18.42 -12.91 -3.95
C ILE A 30 -17.44 -13.79 -4.75
N GLY A 31 -17.23 -13.45 -6.01
CA GLY A 31 -16.18 -14.11 -6.80
C GLY A 31 -14.78 -13.55 -6.49
N CYS A 32 -13.77 -14.13 -7.12
CA CYS A 32 -12.42 -13.58 -7.14
C CYS A 32 -11.84 -13.57 -8.56
N LYS A 33 -10.72 -12.87 -8.76
CA LYS A 33 -9.98 -12.86 -10.02
C LYS A 33 -8.49 -12.67 -9.80
N TRP A 34 -7.69 -13.24 -10.69
CA TRP A 34 -6.26 -12.99 -10.76
C TRP A 34 -5.96 -11.73 -11.57
N VAL A 35 -5.12 -10.85 -11.03
CA VAL A 35 -4.56 -9.71 -11.76
C VAL A 35 -3.06 -9.91 -11.89
N TYR A 36 -2.59 -9.81 -13.13
CA TYR A 36 -1.17 -9.95 -13.47
C TYR A 36 -0.59 -8.59 -13.81
N LYS A 37 0.57 -8.29 -13.23
CA LYS A 37 1.31 -7.06 -13.49
C LYS A 37 2.78 -7.37 -13.72
N LYS A 38 3.28 -6.90 -14.86
CA LYS A 38 4.71 -6.79 -15.13
C LYS A 38 5.23 -5.57 -14.38
N LYS A 39 6.16 -5.77 -13.45
CA LYS A 39 6.88 -4.69 -12.78
C LYS A 39 8.18 -4.46 -13.53
N THR A 40 8.27 -3.28 -14.14
CA THR A 40 9.52 -2.72 -14.62
C THR A 40 10.15 -1.92 -13.50
N ASP A 41 11.48 -1.87 -13.48
CA ASP A 41 12.18 -0.81 -12.76
C ASP A 41 11.98 0.53 -13.47
N MET A 42 12.56 1.58 -12.91
CA MET A 42 12.41 2.93 -13.41
C MET A 42 13.22 3.19 -14.69
N ASP A 43 14.11 2.27 -15.06
CA ASP A 43 14.84 2.26 -16.35
C ASP A 43 14.08 1.46 -17.42
N GLY A 44 12.84 1.04 -17.13
CA GLY A 44 11.97 0.30 -18.04
C GLY A 44 12.30 -1.19 -18.15
N LYS A 45 13.33 -1.68 -17.43
CA LYS A 45 13.72 -3.08 -17.45
C LYS A 45 12.82 -3.91 -16.57
N VAL A 46 12.41 -5.07 -17.08
CA VAL A 46 11.55 -6.00 -16.36
C VAL A 46 12.34 -6.62 -15.22
N HIS A 47 11.90 -6.42 -13.98
CA HIS A 47 12.54 -7.06 -12.83
C HIS A 47 11.64 -8.10 -12.16
N THR A 48 10.31 -8.01 -12.29
CA THR A 48 9.40 -8.95 -11.63
C THR A 48 8.07 -9.10 -12.35
N PHE A 49 7.54 -10.33 -12.40
CA PHE A 49 6.14 -10.59 -12.72
C PHE A 49 5.38 -10.84 -11.42
N LYS A 50 4.29 -10.10 -11.21
CA LYS A 50 3.46 -10.20 -10.00
C LYS A 50 2.07 -10.70 -10.37
N ALA A 51 1.59 -11.72 -9.68
CA ALA A 51 0.17 -12.08 -9.64
C ALA A 51 -0.40 -11.57 -8.31
N ARG A 52 -1.68 -11.22 -8.30
CA ARG A 52 -2.44 -10.91 -7.09
C ARG A 52 -3.84 -11.49 -7.22
N LEU A 53 -4.30 -12.19 -6.20
CA LEU A 53 -5.70 -12.55 -6.08
C LEU A 53 -6.50 -11.36 -5.55
N LEU A 54 -7.59 -11.01 -6.24
CA LEU A 54 -8.51 -9.95 -5.85
C LEU A 54 -9.91 -10.52 -5.62
N ALA A 55 -10.55 -10.09 -4.53
CA ALA A 55 -11.99 -10.20 -4.37
C ALA A 55 -12.71 -9.37 -5.44
N LYS A 56 -13.82 -9.89 -5.96
CA LYS A 56 -14.77 -9.12 -6.78
C LYS A 56 -15.71 -8.33 -5.84
N GLY A 57 -15.16 -7.39 -5.09
CA GLY A 57 -15.93 -6.65 -4.06
C GLY A 57 -17.07 -5.78 -4.61
N PHE A 58 -17.17 -5.57 -5.92
CA PHE A 58 -18.39 -5.00 -6.52
C PHE A 58 -19.64 -5.87 -6.28
N GLY A 59 -19.46 -7.16 -5.98
CA GLY A 59 -20.54 -8.06 -5.56
C GLY A 59 -20.94 -7.95 -4.08
N GLN A 60 -20.25 -7.13 -3.28
CA GLN A 60 -20.60 -6.88 -1.88
C GLN A 60 -21.79 -5.92 -1.74
N THR A 61 -22.65 -6.20 -0.76
CA THR A 61 -23.86 -5.46 -0.41
C THR A 61 -23.60 -4.57 0.82
N GLN A 62 -23.91 -3.27 0.71
CA GLN A 62 -23.81 -2.35 1.84
C GLN A 62 -24.83 -2.70 2.93
N GLY A 63 -24.45 -2.55 4.21
CA GLY A 63 -25.27 -2.93 5.37
C GLY A 63 -25.32 -4.44 5.63
N VAL A 64 -24.59 -5.24 4.83
CA VAL A 64 -24.46 -6.69 5.01
C VAL A 64 -22.98 -7.08 5.02
N ASP A 65 -22.26 -6.77 3.94
CA ASP A 65 -20.85 -7.15 3.76
C ASP A 65 -19.87 -6.02 4.14
N TYR A 66 -20.38 -4.79 4.29
CA TYR A 66 -19.64 -3.59 4.71
C TYR A 66 -20.61 -2.44 5.04
N ASP A 67 -20.19 -1.52 5.91
CA ASP A 67 -20.95 -0.30 6.21
C ASP A 67 -20.32 0.94 5.55
N GLU A 68 -19.05 1.20 5.83
CA GLU A 68 -18.27 2.31 5.29
C GLU A 68 -17.13 1.85 4.38
N THR A 69 -16.66 2.73 3.50
CA THR A 69 -15.57 2.43 2.56
C THR A 69 -14.56 3.57 2.40
N PHE A 70 -14.79 4.73 3.03
CA PHE A 70 -14.00 5.92 2.78
C PHE A 70 -12.61 5.78 3.40
N SER A 71 -11.57 5.99 2.59
CA SER A 71 -10.18 6.00 3.04
C SER A 71 -9.47 7.18 2.41
N THR A 72 -8.79 7.97 3.24
CA THR A 72 -8.05 9.14 2.78
C THR A 72 -6.77 8.72 2.05
N VAL A 73 -6.35 9.53 1.09
CA VAL A 73 -5.10 9.36 0.35
C VAL A 73 -4.34 10.67 0.40
N ALA A 74 -3.04 10.61 0.74
CA ALA A 74 -2.21 11.80 0.83
C ALA A 74 -2.21 12.59 -0.48
N MET A 75 -2.50 13.89 -0.38
CA MET A 75 -2.48 14.74 -1.56
C MET A 75 -1.05 14.99 -2.03
N LEU A 76 -0.84 15.00 -3.35
CA LEU A 76 0.47 15.25 -3.93
C LEU A 76 1.04 16.63 -3.53
N LYS A 77 0.17 17.63 -3.34
CA LYS A 77 0.57 18.94 -2.82
C LYS A 77 1.20 18.84 -1.43
N SER A 78 0.64 18.03 -0.54
CA SER A 78 1.11 17.84 0.84
C SER A 78 2.49 17.18 0.83
N ILE A 79 2.67 16.16 -0.01
CA ILE A 79 3.98 15.51 -0.23
C ILE A 79 5.01 16.53 -0.74
N ARG A 80 4.67 17.36 -1.73
CA ARG A 80 5.58 18.38 -2.28
C ARG A 80 5.95 19.44 -1.26
N ILE A 81 4.99 19.90 -0.44
CA ILE A 81 5.25 20.87 0.64
C ILE A 81 6.24 20.26 1.65
N LEU A 82 6.03 19.03 2.08
CA LEU A 82 6.93 18.37 3.03
C LEU A 82 8.33 18.11 2.46
N ILE A 83 8.44 17.80 1.16
CA ILE A 83 9.73 17.71 0.48
C ILE A 83 10.42 19.09 0.43
N ALA A 84 9.69 20.17 0.17
CA ALA A 84 10.24 21.52 0.17
C ALA A 84 10.75 21.92 1.57
N ILE A 85 9.99 21.60 2.62
CA ILE A 85 10.43 21.77 4.03
C ILE A 85 11.71 20.98 4.28
N ALA A 86 11.77 19.72 3.82
CA ALA A 86 12.95 18.89 3.99
C ALA A 86 14.17 19.42 3.24
N GLY A 87 13.99 20.01 2.05
CA GLY A 87 15.04 20.69 1.32
C GLY A 87 15.55 21.94 2.03
N TYR A 88 14.64 22.76 2.56
CA TYR A 88 14.99 24.01 3.25
C TYR A 88 15.73 23.79 4.57
N TYR A 89 15.26 22.85 5.39
CA TYR A 89 15.85 22.54 6.71
C TYR A 89 16.80 21.34 6.70
N ASP A 90 17.22 20.89 5.51
CA ASP A 90 18.11 19.75 5.30
C ASP A 90 17.69 18.44 6.03
N HIS A 91 16.39 18.20 6.18
CA HIS A 91 15.87 16.99 6.85
C HIS A 91 16.12 15.72 6.04
N GLU A 92 16.23 14.57 6.71
CA GLU A 92 16.22 13.27 6.04
C GLU A 92 14.86 12.98 5.40
N ILE A 93 14.87 12.21 4.31
CA ILE A 93 13.66 11.72 3.66
C ILE A 93 13.83 10.23 3.34
N TRP A 94 13.17 9.39 4.12
CA TRP A 94 13.23 7.95 3.99
C TRP A 94 11.91 7.37 3.54
N LYS A 95 11.96 6.22 2.87
CA LYS A 95 10.79 5.52 2.40
C LYS A 95 10.70 4.12 3.00
N MET A 96 9.50 3.71 3.38
CA MET A 96 9.16 2.35 3.73
C MET A 96 7.94 1.89 2.91
N ASP A 97 7.79 0.57 2.77
CA ASP A 97 6.67 -0.08 2.09
C ASP A 97 6.07 -1.14 3.01
N VAL A 98 4.76 -1.13 3.18
CA VAL A 98 4.03 -2.14 3.96
C VAL A 98 3.72 -3.33 3.07
N LYS A 99 4.20 -4.51 3.47
CA LYS A 99 3.87 -5.74 2.76
C LYS A 99 2.42 -6.11 3.04
N ILE A 100 1.63 -6.20 1.98
CA ILE A 100 0.24 -6.67 2.00
C ILE A 100 -0.61 -5.89 3.02
N ALA A 101 -0.60 -4.55 2.90
CA ALA A 101 -1.19 -3.63 3.86
C ALA A 101 -2.60 -4.02 4.32
N PHE A 102 -3.47 -4.43 3.39
CA PHE A 102 -4.87 -4.77 3.69
C PHE A 102 -5.03 -5.95 4.63
N ILE A 103 -4.14 -6.96 4.64
CA ILE A 103 -4.25 -8.11 5.55
C ILE A 103 -4.16 -7.68 7.03
N ASN A 104 -3.54 -6.52 7.31
CA ASN A 104 -3.40 -6.03 8.69
C ASN A 104 -4.70 -5.45 9.26
N GLY A 105 -5.72 -5.19 8.43
CA GLY A 105 -7.04 -4.74 8.87
C GLY A 105 -7.83 -5.86 9.56
N LYS A 106 -8.74 -5.48 10.46
CA LYS A 106 -9.65 -6.42 11.13
C LYS A 106 -10.94 -6.54 10.31
N LEU A 107 -11.16 -7.70 9.70
CA LEU A 107 -12.41 -8.02 9.02
C LEU A 107 -13.43 -8.46 10.08
N LEU A 108 -14.45 -7.64 10.32
CA LEU A 108 -15.49 -7.92 11.31
C LEU A 108 -16.69 -8.63 10.66
N GLU A 109 -16.94 -8.35 9.39
CA GLU A 109 -18.06 -8.89 8.63
C GLU A 109 -17.76 -10.29 8.10
N ASP A 110 -18.81 -11.10 8.01
CA ASP A 110 -18.74 -12.43 7.40
C ASP A 110 -18.78 -12.33 5.87
N VAL A 111 -17.59 -12.24 5.25
CA VAL A 111 -17.47 -12.22 3.79
C VAL A 111 -17.10 -13.60 3.26
N PHE A 112 -17.97 -14.16 2.42
CA PHE A 112 -17.76 -15.44 1.75
C PHE A 112 -17.31 -15.23 0.31
N MET A 113 -16.26 -15.94 -0.11
CA MET A 113 -15.69 -15.85 -1.44
C MET A 113 -15.63 -17.24 -2.08
N THR A 114 -15.88 -17.33 -3.39
CA THR A 114 -15.62 -18.56 -4.14
C THR A 114 -14.14 -18.93 -4.11
N GLN A 115 -13.83 -20.23 -4.10
CA GLN A 115 -12.44 -20.67 -4.18
C GLN A 115 -11.76 -20.14 -5.46
N PRO A 116 -10.47 -19.76 -5.41
CA PRO A 116 -9.77 -19.25 -6.58
C PRO A 116 -9.67 -20.30 -7.68
N GLU A 117 -9.92 -19.86 -8.92
CA GLU A 117 -9.73 -20.70 -10.10
C GLU A 117 -8.29 -21.23 -10.15
N GLY A 118 -8.15 -22.54 -10.39
CA GLY A 118 -6.86 -23.25 -10.36
C GLY A 118 -6.39 -23.70 -8.98
N PHE A 119 -7.08 -23.31 -7.89
CA PHE A 119 -6.71 -23.64 -6.51
C PHE A 119 -7.90 -24.17 -5.68
N VAL A 120 -8.89 -24.78 -6.35
CA VAL A 120 -10.04 -25.42 -5.69
C VAL A 120 -9.56 -26.67 -4.96
N HIS A 121 -9.92 -26.81 -3.68
CA HIS A 121 -9.56 -27.98 -2.89
C HIS A 121 -10.26 -29.25 -3.43
N PRO A 122 -9.52 -30.32 -3.78
CA PRO A 122 -10.11 -31.50 -4.43
C PRO A 122 -11.25 -32.14 -3.62
N GLU A 123 -11.03 -32.34 -2.31
CA GLU A 123 -12.02 -32.98 -1.43
C GLU A 123 -13.11 -32.04 -0.90
N ASN A 124 -12.92 -30.73 -1.05
CA ASN A 124 -13.80 -29.70 -0.50
C ASN A 124 -14.26 -28.72 -1.58
N SER A 125 -14.48 -29.22 -2.80
CA SER A 125 -14.76 -28.40 -3.99
C SER A 125 -16.04 -27.57 -3.87
N ARG A 126 -17.02 -28.02 -3.07
CA ARG A 126 -18.28 -27.32 -2.79
C ARG A 126 -18.18 -26.28 -1.67
N LYS A 127 -17.09 -26.26 -0.91
CA LYS A 127 -16.89 -25.28 0.17
C LYS A 127 -16.51 -23.92 -0.38
N VAL A 128 -16.72 -22.90 0.45
CA VAL A 128 -16.40 -21.50 0.15
C VAL A 128 -15.33 -20.99 1.10
N CYS A 129 -14.59 -19.96 0.67
CA CYS A 129 -13.61 -19.27 1.50
C CYS A 129 -14.34 -18.26 2.39
N LYS A 130 -14.45 -18.53 3.70
CA LYS A 130 -14.81 -17.50 4.69
C LYS A 130 -13.57 -16.67 5.01
N LEU A 131 -13.55 -15.42 4.54
CA LEU A 131 -12.41 -14.54 4.75
C LEU A 131 -12.22 -14.26 6.24
N GLN A 132 -10.97 -14.28 6.69
CA GLN A 132 -10.53 -13.92 8.05
C GLN A 132 -9.74 -12.61 8.05
N ARG A 133 -9.23 -12.21 6.87
CA ARG A 133 -8.41 -11.02 6.64
C ARG A 133 -8.89 -10.34 5.36
N PHE A 134 -8.64 -9.03 5.25
CA PHE A 134 -8.93 -8.35 3.98
C PHE A 134 -7.97 -8.79 2.88
N ILE A 135 -8.50 -8.89 1.68
CA ILE A 135 -7.74 -8.98 0.44
C ILE A 135 -8.05 -7.80 -0.46
N TYR A 136 -7.18 -7.59 -1.45
CA TYR A 136 -7.40 -6.57 -2.47
C TYR A 136 -8.76 -6.76 -3.15
N GLY A 137 -9.46 -5.66 -3.42
CA GLY A 137 -10.73 -5.66 -4.12
C GLY A 137 -11.96 -5.72 -3.22
N LEU A 138 -11.82 -5.98 -1.92
CA LEU A 138 -12.89 -5.72 -0.95
C LEU A 138 -13.09 -4.21 -0.76
N LYS A 139 -14.34 -3.77 -0.66
CA LYS A 139 -14.71 -2.36 -0.65
C LYS A 139 -14.16 -1.60 0.58
N GLN A 140 -14.18 -2.23 1.75
CA GLN A 140 -13.80 -1.61 3.02
C GLN A 140 -12.33 -1.86 3.43
N ALA A 141 -11.56 -2.63 2.63
CA ALA A 141 -10.18 -2.99 2.96
C ALA A 141 -9.26 -1.77 3.14
N SER A 142 -9.41 -0.75 2.29
CA SER A 142 -8.59 0.46 2.35
C SER A 142 -8.89 1.30 3.60
N GLN A 143 -10.14 1.36 4.03
CA GLN A 143 -10.53 2.08 5.23
C GLN A 143 -10.02 1.36 6.48
N SER A 144 -10.24 0.04 6.57
CA SER A 144 -9.78 -0.73 7.72
C SER A 144 -8.27 -0.67 7.90
N TRP A 145 -7.50 -0.71 6.80
CA TRP A 145 -6.07 -0.48 6.85
C TRP A 145 -5.70 0.91 7.37
N ASN A 146 -6.34 1.96 6.86
CA ASN A 146 -6.09 3.34 7.28
C ASN A 146 -6.37 3.53 8.79
N LEU A 147 -7.50 3.01 9.29
CA LEU A 147 -7.86 3.06 10.70
C LEU A 147 -6.83 2.30 11.57
N ARG A 148 -6.48 1.07 11.19
CA ARG A 148 -5.49 0.26 11.90
C ARG A 148 -4.13 0.96 11.99
N PHE A 149 -3.72 1.64 10.91
CA PHE A 149 -2.47 2.39 10.87
C PHE A 149 -2.55 3.67 11.74
N ASP A 150 -3.65 4.42 11.66
CA ASP A 150 -3.91 5.63 12.46
C ASP A 150 -3.84 5.32 13.96
N GLU A 151 -4.52 4.25 14.41
CA GLU A 151 -4.45 3.76 15.79
C GLU A 151 -3.00 3.48 16.21
N ALA A 152 -2.29 2.69 15.40
CA ALA A 152 -0.92 2.33 15.69
C ALA A 152 -0.02 3.57 15.83
N ILE A 153 -0.01 4.45 14.83
CA ILE A 153 0.95 5.54 14.79
C ILE A 153 0.66 6.59 15.89
N LYS A 154 -0.60 6.73 16.28
CA LYS A 154 -1.01 7.52 17.45
C LYS A 154 -0.55 6.90 18.77
N ASP A 155 -0.62 5.58 18.92
CA ASP A 155 -0.08 4.89 20.10
C ASP A 155 1.44 5.11 20.25
N PHE A 156 2.16 5.25 19.13
CA PHE A 156 3.57 5.63 19.14
C PHE A 156 3.80 7.13 19.41
N GLY A 157 2.74 7.91 19.56
CA GLY A 157 2.75 9.33 19.91
C GLY A 157 2.97 10.27 18.74
N PHE A 158 2.51 9.91 17.53
CA PHE A 158 2.30 10.89 16.47
C PHE A 158 0.92 11.54 16.60
N ILE A 159 0.82 12.77 16.13
CA ILE A 159 -0.42 13.55 16.05
C ILE A 159 -0.82 13.63 14.57
N LYS A 160 -2.05 13.21 14.25
CA LYS A 160 -2.63 13.31 12.91
C LYS A 160 -2.88 14.78 12.55
N ASN A 161 -2.59 15.16 11.31
CA ASN A 161 -2.94 16.47 10.78
C ASN A 161 -4.43 16.51 10.41
N GLU A 162 -5.15 17.55 10.83
CA GLU A 162 -6.60 17.68 10.62
C GLU A 162 -6.95 18.00 9.15
N ASP A 163 -6.14 18.82 8.49
CA ASP A 163 -6.34 19.23 7.08
C ASP A 163 -5.87 18.18 6.08
N GLU A 164 -4.96 17.29 6.50
CA GLU A 164 -4.43 16.19 5.70
C GLU A 164 -4.31 14.92 6.58
N PRO A 165 -5.39 14.13 6.72
CA PRO A 165 -5.45 12.96 7.61
C PRO A 165 -4.47 11.81 7.27
N CYS A 166 -3.74 11.90 6.16
CA CYS A 166 -2.65 11.00 5.81
C CYS A 166 -1.27 11.49 6.24
N VAL A 167 -1.18 12.69 6.82
CA VAL A 167 0.05 13.29 7.34
C VAL A 167 -0.01 13.29 8.87
N TYR A 168 1.09 12.87 9.47
CA TYR A 168 1.27 12.80 10.92
C TYR A 168 2.53 13.56 11.30
N LYS A 169 2.53 14.17 12.48
CA LYS A 169 3.70 14.86 13.02
C LYS A 169 4.02 14.37 14.43
N LYS A 170 5.31 14.28 14.76
CA LYS A 170 5.81 14.05 16.11
C LYS A 170 6.89 15.09 16.39
N VAL A 171 6.69 15.86 17.46
CA VAL A 171 7.58 16.95 17.85
C VAL A 171 8.01 16.75 19.30
N ASN A 172 9.30 16.86 19.57
CA ASN A 172 9.87 16.85 20.92
C ASN A 172 11.06 17.81 20.99
N GLY A 173 10.84 19.00 21.58
CA GLY A 173 11.83 20.07 21.57
C GLY A 173 12.19 20.47 20.14
N SER A 174 13.47 20.36 19.77
CA SER A 174 13.95 20.62 18.41
C SER A 174 13.75 19.45 17.44
N VAL A 175 13.38 18.26 17.92
CA VAL A 175 13.17 17.09 17.07
C VAL A 175 11.80 17.18 16.41
N VAL A 176 11.78 17.09 15.08
CA VAL A 176 10.57 17.15 14.25
C VAL A 176 10.58 16.00 13.25
N ILE A 177 9.58 15.14 13.32
CA ILE A 177 9.35 14.05 12.38
C ILE A 177 7.96 14.18 11.76
N PHE A 178 7.89 14.14 10.44
CA PHE A 178 6.67 13.96 9.67
C PHE A 178 6.60 12.54 9.11
N LEU A 179 5.40 11.97 9.11
CA LEU A 179 5.09 10.72 8.44
C LEU A 179 3.94 10.95 7.47
N VAL A 180 4.10 10.50 6.23
CA VAL A 180 3.04 10.50 5.22
C VAL A 180 2.70 9.07 4.86
N MET A 181 1.44 8.69 4.99
CA MET A 181 0.93 7.40 4.53
C MET A 181 0.24 7.57 3.17
N TYR A 182 0.69 6.83 2.16
CA TYR A 182 0.02 6.71 0.87
C TYR A 182 -0.25 5.23 0.59
N VAL A 183 -1.44 4.75 0.97
CA VAL A 183 -1.84 3.34 0.81
C VAL A 183 -0.79 2.39 1.42
N ASP A 184 0.08 1.78 0.60
CA ASP A 184 1.12 0.84 1.03
C ASP A 184 2.48 1.55 1.27
N ASP A 185 2.69 2.76 0.74
CA ASP A 185 3.94 3.54 0.84
C ASP A 185 3.92 4.46 2.08
N ILE A 186 5.03 4.52 2.81
CA ILE A 186 5.23 5.45 3.93
C ILE A 186 6.46 6.31 3.67
N LEU A 187 6.29 7.62 3.77
CA LEU A 187 7.38 8.59 3.72
C LEU A 187 7.66 9.10 5.13
N LEU A 188 8.91 8.98 5.58
CA LEU A 188 9.40 9.51 6.85
C LEU A 188 10.32 10.69 6.56
N ILE A 189 10.00 11.85 7.12
CA ILE A 189 10.78 13.07 6.96
C ILE A 189 11.15 13.59 8.33
N GLY A 190 12.40 13.93 8.59
CA GLY A 190 12.74 14.51 9.89
C GLY A 190 14.20 14.87 10.07
N ASN A 191 14.48 15.55 11.17
CA ASN A 191 15.81 16.08 11.46
C ASN A 191 16.64 15.25 12.44
N ASP A 192 16.08 14.17 12.99
CA ASP A 192 16.76 13.32 13.97
C ASP A 192 16.80 11.86 13.52
N ILE A 193 17.98 11.41 13.08
CA ILE A 193 18.25 10.06 12.60
C ILE A 193 17.92 8.98 13.66
N PRO A 194 18.33 9.11 14.94
CA PRO A 194 17.96 8.16 15.98
C PRO A 194 16.44 8.00 16.12
N THR A 195 15.70 9.09 16.16
CA THR A 195 14.23 9.06 16.25
C THR A 195 13.61 8.44 15.01
N LEU A 196 14.10 8.76 13.80
CA LEU A 196 13.64 8.11 12.57
C LEU A 196 13.86 6.59 12.60
N LYS A 197 15.02 6.12 13.08
CA LYS A 197 15.30 4.68 13.24
C LYS A 197 14.37 4.04 14.27
N ASN A 198 14.04 4.73 15.36
CA ASN A 198 13.07 4.26 16.34
C ASN A 198 11.68 4.11 15.73
N VAL A 199 11.24 5.06 14.91
CA VAL A 199 9.98 4.97 14.14
C VAL A 199 9.99 3.75 13.23
N LYS A 200 11.06 3.54 12.46
CA LYS A 200 11.21 2.36 11.57
C LYS A 200 11.12 1.05 12.34
N SER A 201 11.87 0.94 13.46
CA SER A 201 11.89 -0.26 14.29
C SER A 201 10.51 -0.54 14.87
N TRP A 202 9.83 0.49 15.36
CA TRP A 202 8.50 0.35 15.93
C TRP A 202 7.46 -0.05 14.88
N LEU A 203 7.45 0.59 13.70
CA LEU A 203 6.60 0.19 12.58
C LEU A 203 6.85 -1.27 12.17
N GLY A 204 8.12 -1.70 12.16
CA GLY A 204 8.51 -3.09 11.89
C GLY A 204 8.05 -4.11 12.92
N LYS A 205 7.73 -3.68 14.15
CA LYS A 205 7.08 -4.52 15.17
C LYS A 205 5.57 -4.62 14.96
N CYS A 206 4.95 -3.56 14.44
CA CYS A 206 3.51 -3.51 14.22
C CYS A 206 3.08 -4.18 12.93
N PHE A 207 3.87 -4.05 11.88
CA PHE A 207 3.53 -4.46 10.52
C PHE A 207 4.71 -5.12 9.82
N SER A 208 4.43 -5.92 8.79
CA SER A 208 5.48 -6.46 7.93
C SER A 208 6.00 -5.36 7.00
N MET A 209 7.14 -4.79 7.35
CA MET A 209 7.71 -3.63 6.66
C MET A 209 8.83 -4.03 5.70
N LYS A 210 9.02 -3.24 4.64
CA LYS A 210 10.22 -3.19 3.82
C LYS A 210 10.82 -1.80 3.91
N ASP A 211 12.05 -1.71 4.40
CA ASP A 211 12.82 -0.46 4.36
C ASP A 211 13.38 -0.25 2.94
N LEU A 212 13.14 0.92 2.37
CA LEU A 212 13.63 1.31 1.05
C LEU A 212 14.74 2.36 1.14
N GLY A 213 15.17 2.73 2.36
CA GLY A 213 16.24 3.69 2.59
C GLY A 213 15.85 5.11 2.20
N ASP A 214 16.81 5.86 1.65
CA ASP A 214 16.59 7.20 1.12
C ASP A 214 15.56 7.19 -0.01
N VAL A 215 14.71 8.22 -0.05
CA VAL A 215 13.70 8.30 -1.10
C VAL A 215 14.37 8.54 -2.47
N ALA A 216 14.32 7.54 -3.33
CA ALA A 216 14.65 7.69 -4.74
C ALA A 216 13.41 7.96 -5.59
N TYR A 217 12.25 7.43 -5.18
CA TYR A 217 10.99 7.52 -5.92
C TYR A 217 9.76 7.53 -5.00
N ILE A 218 8.81 8.41 -5.30
CA ILE A 218 7.49 8.45 -4.67
C ILE A 218 6.41 8.72 -5.74
N LEU A 219 5.38 7.86 -5.82
CA LEU A 219 4.27 8.03 -6.76
C LEU A 219 4.69 8.23 -8.23
N GLY A 220 5.76 7.56 -8.67
CA GLY A 220 6.31 7.71 -10.02
C GLY A 220 7.11 8.99 -10.27
N ILE A 221 7.37 9.78 -9.21
CA ILE A 221 8.25 10.95 -9.23
C ILE A 221 9.63 10.51 -8.72
N ARG A 222 10.66 10.69 -9.54
CA ARG A 222 12.06 10.55 -9.16
C ARG A 222 12.46 11.73 -8.29
N ILE A 223 13.13 11.44 -7.18
CA ILE A 223 13.70 12.42 -6.29
C ILE A 223 15.23 12.31 -6.39
N TYR A 224 15.89 13.45 -6.53
CA TYR A 224 17.33 13.55 -6.38
C TYR A 224 17.67 14.70 -5.44
N ARG A 225 18.75 14.57 -4.69
CA ARG A 225 19.19 15.54 -3.69
C ARG A 225 20.64 15.89 -3.92
N ASP A 226 20.93 17.18 -3.95
CA ASP A 226 22.28 17.74 -3.96
C ASP A 226 22.41 18.65 -2.73
N ARG A 227 22.97 18.11 -1.65
CA ARG A 227 23.16 18.86 -0.39
C ARG A 227 24.16 20.00 -0.54
N SER A 228 25.16 19.88 -1.42
CA SER A 228 26.14 20.94 -1.66
C SER A 228 25.49 22.21 -2.24
N LYS A 229 24.36 22.05 -2.94
CA LYS A 229 23.55 23.12 -3.51
C LYS A 229 22.25 23.38 -2.74
N GLY A 230 22.00 22.67 -1.64
CA GLY A 230 20.74 22.74 -0.90
C GLY A 230 19.51 22.42 -1.77
N LEU A 231 19.66 21.53 -2.76
CA LEU A 231 18.64 21.27 -3.78
C LEU A 231 18.00 19.89 -3.60
N ILE A 232 16.67 19.84 -3.68
CA ILE A 232 15.92 18.61 -3.97
C ILE A 232 15.16 18.81 -5.27
N GLY A 233 15.43 17.97 -6.25
CA GLY A 233 14.75 17.99 -7.54
C GLY A 233 13.78 16.83 -7.71
N LEU A 234 12.69 17.11 -8.44
CA LEU A 234 11.62 16.18 -8.75
C LEU A 234 11.56 15.98 -10.27
N SER A 235 11.57 14.74 -10.74
CA SER A 235 11.48 14.42 -12.17
C SER A 235 10.43 13.34 -12.44
N GLN A 236 9.66 13.52 -13.50
CA GLN A 236 8.70 12.52 -14.00
C GLN A 236 9.04 12.09 -15.42
N SER A 237 10.32 12.13 -15.81
CA SER A 237 10.77 11.76 -17.16
C SER A 237 10.24 10.38 -17.58
N ALA A 238 10.36 9.37 -16.71
CA ALA A 238 9.84 8.03 -17.01
C ALA A 238 8.33 8.01 -17.29
N TYR A 239 7.53 8.84 -16.62
CA TYR A 239 6.10 8.94 -16.92
C TYR A 239 5.88 9.60 -18.29
N ILE A 240 6.60 10.68 -18.60
CA ILE A 240 6.56 11.35 -19.90
C ILE A 240 6.92 10.36 -21.01
N ASP A 241 8.02 9.63 -20.87
CA ASP A 241 8.49 8.64 -21.84
C ASP A 241 7.45 7.54 -22.07
N ASN A 242 6.86 7.01 -20.98
CA ASN A 242 5.78 6.02 -21.06
C ASN A 242 4.54 6.55 -21.78
N VAL A 243 4.19 7.83 -21.59
CA VAL A 243 3.09 8.46 -22.33
C VAL A 243 3.46 8.59 -23.80
N LEU A 244 4.67 9.06 -24.11
CA LEU A 244 5.14 9.21 -25.48
C LEU A 244 5.13 7.88 -26.23
N ASN A 245 5.70 6.79 -25.70
CA ASN A 245 5.61 5.51 -26.41
C ASN A 245 4.21 4.88 -26.40
N ARG A 246 3.35 5.12 -25.39
CA ARG A 246 1.94 4.67 -25.45
C ARG A 246 1.19 5.26 -26.65
N PHE A 247 1.48 6.50 -27.01
CA PHE A 247 0.84 7.20 -28.13
C PHE A 247 1.70 7.24 -29.40
N GLY A 248 2.84 6.55 -29.44
CA GLY A 248 3.72 6.51 -30.61
C GLY A 248 4.44 7.84 -30.93
N LEU A 249 4.57 8.72 -29.95
CA LEU A 249 5.15 10.07 -30.09
C LEU A 249 6.65 10.14 -29.74
N GLN A 250 7.36 9.02 -29.85
CA GLN A 250 8.80 8.96 -29.52
C GLN A 250 9.68 9.70 -30.53
N ASP A 251 9.18 9.87 -31.75
CA ASP A 251 9.90 10.54 -32.84
C ASP A 251 8.96 11.55 -33.49
N PRO A 252 8.96 12.82 -33.05
CA PRO A 252 8.17 13.88 -33.68
C PRO A 252 8.83 14.27 -35.01
N LYS A 253 8.77 13.37 -35.98
CA LYS A 253 9.04 13.64 -37.39
C LYS A 253 7.80 13.25 -38.21
N ARG A 254 6.92 14.23 -38.37
CA ARG A 254 6.02 14.38 -39.51
C ARG A 254 5.95 15.85 -39.86
#